data_AF-A0A2N2FJ61-F1
#
_entry.id   AF-A0A2N2FJ61-F1
#
_cell.length_a   1.000
_cell.length_b   1.000
_cell.length_c   1.000
_cell.angle_alpha   90.00
_cell.angle_beta   90.00
_cell.angle_gamma   90.00
#
_symmetry.space_group_name_H-M   'P 1'
#
loop_
_entity.id
_entity.type
_entity.pdbx_description
1 polymer ?
#
loop_
_entity_poly.entity_id
_entity_poly.type
_entity_poly.pdbx_seq_one_letter_code
_entity_poly.pdbx_strand_id
1 'polypeptide(L)'
;MPESTLPPPHPAHLRGVNLGGWLVLEKWMTPSLFEGLAATDETTWCAELGPKAPENLRAHWERFITREDFAWLAGVGVNAVRIPLGHWIFGPPYPYHEKYGVNPHPFVTGGIDVLDRAFRWATEFGLRVILDLHAAPGCQNGFDNGGIMDVVEWHTREEYLAHSVAVLGRLAERYHAEPMLYGIELLNEPRWDVPTDLLKGFYLRAYDAVRAFCPPERVAVVFHDGFRSHKEYLGFMQAPLHQNVVFDIHRYQCFSREDLDMDIFGHLRKAGVEWGQEARDIEAELKLPAICGEWSLGLNLEVVSLWAEGPYDYALTNMGDFQRDVSYRAYGAAQLLTYELYRGWFFWSYRTETTPEWCFRECVKRGWLPPRF
;
A
#
# COMPACT_ATOMS: atom_id res chain seq x y z
N MET A 1 38.43 3.52 -15.60
CA MET A 1 37.95 3.17 -14.24
C MET A 1 36.44 3.18 -14.33
N PRO A 2 35.71 2.14 -13.89
CA PRO A 2 34.26 2.21 -13.86
C PRO A 2 33.89 3.33 -12.89
N GLU A 3 33.06 4.27 -13.33
CA GLU A 3 32.43 5.22 -12.43
C GLU A 3 31.75 4.45 -11.30
N SER A 4 32.06 4.84 -10.08
CA SER A 4 31.46 4.30 -8.86
C SER A 4 29.94 4.35 -8.97
N THR A 5 29.30 3.20 -9.19
CA THR A 5 27.85 3.00 -9.29
C THR A 5 27.17 3.06 -7.91
N LEU A 6 27.52 4.06 -7.09
CA LEU A 6 26.78 4.31 -5.87
C LEU A 6 25.38 4.79 -6.27
N PRO A 7 24.31 4.22 -5.70
CA PRO A 7 22.96 4.71 -5.97
C PRO A 7 22.90 6.20 -5.62
N PRO A 8 22.02 6.98 -6.30
CA PRO A 8 21.81 8.37 -5.92
C PRO A 8 21.50 8.44 -4.41
N PRO A 9 21.84 9.55 -3.72
CA PRO A 9 21.50 9.69 -2.31
C PRO A 9 19.99 9.51 -2.10
N HIS A 10 19.60 8.99 -0.93
CA HIS A 10 18.18 8.90 -0.58
C HIS A 10 17.58 10.31 -0.56
N PRO A 11 16.38 10.52 -1.15
CA PRO A 11 15.71 11.80 -1.06
C PRO A 11 15.42 12.14 0.41
N ALA A 12 15.37 13.43 0.72
CA ALA A 12 15.04 13.90 2.08
C ALA A 12 13.65 13.44 2.52
N HIS A 13 12.69 13.48 1.59
CA HIS A 13 11.33 12.97 1.77
C HIS A 13 10.91 12.13 0.56
N LEU A 14 10.23 11.01 0.82
CA LEU A 14 9.54 10.23 -0.21
C LEU A 14 8.19 10.87 -0.50
N ARG A 15 7.97 11.30 -1.74
CA ARG A 15 6.70 11.82 -2.24
C ARG A 15 6.22 10.84 -3.28
N GLY A 16 5.36 9.92 -2.85
CA GLY A 16 5.07 8.71 -3.58
C GLY A 16 3.60 8.49 -3.89
N VAL A 17 3.36 7.45 -4.70
CA VAL A 17 2.03 6.90 -4.96
C VAL A 17 2.07 5.39 -4.83
N ASN A 18 0.95 4.79 -4.47
CA ASN A 18 0.76 3.35 -4.53
C ASN A 18 0.39 2.91 -5.94
N LEU A 19 0.88 1.75 -6.37
CA LEU A 19 0.47 1.08 -7.61
C LEU A 19 -0.58 -0.02 -7.33
N GLY A 20 -1.58 0.32 -6.51
CA GLY A 20 -2.70 -0.55 -6.15
C GLY A 20 -3.56 -0.94 -7.35
N GLY A 21 -4.26 -2.07 -7.26
CA GLY A 21 -5.06 -2.62 -8.36
C GLY A 21 -4.24 -3.19 -9.53
N TRP A 22 -2.90 -3.25 -9.45
CA TRP A 22 -2.04 -3.74 -10.55
C TRP A 22 -1.62 -5.21 -10.37
N LEU A 23 -0.77 -5.51 -9.38
CA LEU A 23 -0.28 -6.86 -9.05
C LEU A 23 -1.10 -7.56 -7.97
N VAL A 24 -2.00 -6.82 -7.33
CA VAL A 24 -3.08 -7.31 -6.47
C VAL A 24 -4.35 -6.61 -6.94
N LEU A 25 -5.38 -7.37 -7.31
CA LEU A 25 -6.64 -6.84 -7.80
C LEU A 25 -7.55 -6.42 -6.65
N GLU A 26 -8.12 -5.23 -6.78
CA GLU A 26 -9.19 -4.73 -5.93
C GLU A 26 -10.39 -4.36 -6.78
N LYS A 27 -11.54 -4.96 -6.46
CA LYS A 27 -12.72 -4.88 -7.31
C LYS A 27 -13.22 -3.45 -7.50
N TRP A 28 -13.14 -2.63 -6.45
CA TRP A 28 -13.58 -1.24 -6.51
C TRP A 28 -12.66 -0.35 -7.37
N MET A 29 -11.38 -0.72 -7.53
CA MET A 29 -10.42 0.02 -8.36
C MET A 29 -10.55 -0.31 -9.84
N THR A 30 -10.74 -1.59 -10.16
CA THR A 30 -10.82 -2.13 -11.53
C THR A 30 -12.10 -2.96 -11.72
N PRO A 31 -13.30 -2.37 -11.54
CA PRO A 31 -14.56 -3.10 -11.61
C PRO A 31 -14.78 -3.78 -12.96
N SER A 32 -14.20 -3.27 -14.05
CA SER A 32 -14.32 -3.89 -15.38
C SER A 32 -13.80 -5.33 -15.44
N LEU A 33 -12.79 -5.68 -14.64
CA LEU A 33 -12.26 -7.05 -14.57
C LEU A 33 -13.22 -8.03 -13.89
N PHE A 34 -14.13 -7.51 -13.04
CA PHE A 34 -15.06 -8.30 -12.25
C PHE A 34 -16.48 -8.31 -12.85
N GLU A 35 -16.68 -7.67 -14.01
CA GLU A 35 -17.99 -7.57 -14.64
C GLU A 35 -18.56 -8.96 -14.99
N GLY A 36 -19.77 -9.24 -14.52
CA GLY A 36 -20.45 -10.52 -14.74
C GLY A 36 -19.95 -11.68 -13.87
N LEU A 37 -19.04 -11.42 -12.93
CA LEU A 37 -18.53 -12.42 -11.98
C LEU A 37 -19.13 -12.24 -10.58
N ALA A 38 -19.25 -13.34 -9.84
CA ALA A 38 -19.62 -13.32 -8.43
C ALA A 38 -18.43 -12.93 -7.52
N ALA A 39 -17.20 -13.10 -8.03
CA ALA A 39 -15.95 -12.77 -7.35
C ALA A 39 -15.95 -11.38 -6.69
N THR A 40 -15.36 -11.33 -5.50
CA THR A 40 -15.23 -10.14 -4.66
C THR A 40 -13.77 -9.75 -4.43
N ASP A 41 -12.84 -10.66 -4.67
CA ASP A 41 -11.39 -10.51 -4.45
C ASP A 41 -10.60 -11.28 -5.53
N GLU A 42 -9.28 -11.11 -5.60
CA GLU A 42 -8.44 -11.78 -6.60
C GLU A 42 -8.49 -13.31 -6.49
N THR A 43 -8.63 -13.86 -5.28
CA THR A 43 -8.68 -15.30 -5.06
C THR A 43 -9.92 -15.92 -5.72
N THR A 44 -11.09 -15.39 -5.39
CA THR A 44 -12.36 -15.85 -5.97
C THR A 44 -12.43 -15.51 -7.46
N TRP A 45 -11.83 -14.40 -7.90
CA TRP A 45 -11.71 -14.07 -9.33
C TRP A 45 -10.91 -15.10 -10.11
N CYS A 46 -9.73 -15.49 -9.59
CA CYS A 46 -8.91 -16.54 -10.20
C CYS A 46 -9.62 -17.89 -10.20
N ALA A 47 -10.28 -18.24 -9.09
CA ALA A 47 -11.00 -19.50 -8.96
C ALA A 47 -12.22 -19.58 -9.91
N GLU A 48 -12.98 -18.49 -10.04
CA GLU A 48 -14.18 -18.43 -10.88
C GLU A 48 -13.84 -18.38 -12.38
N LEU A 49 -12.85 -17.56 -12.79
CA LEU A 49 -12.44 -17.50 -14.19
C LEU A 49 -11.67 -18.74 -14.66
N GLY A 50 -10.95 -19.39 -13.74
CA GLY A 50 -10.18 -20.60 -14.01
C GLY A 50 -9.23 -20.43 -15.21
N PRO A 51 -9.34 -21.24 -16.28
CA PRO A 51 -8.46 -21.17 -17.44
C PRO A 51 -8.39 -19.82 -18.17
N LYS A 52 -9.39 -18.94 -17.98
CA LYS A 52 -9.42 -17.61 -18.58
C LYS A 52 -8.64 -16.56 -17.78
N ALA A 53 -8.36 -16.83 -16.49
CA ALA A 53 -7.68 -15.87 -15.61
C ALA A 53 -6.31 -15.41 -16.17
N PRO A 54 -5.43 -16.30 -16.69
CA PRO A 54 -4.12 -15.88 -17.16
C PRO A 54 -4.13 -14.90 -18.33
N GLU A 55 -5.03 -15.08 -19.29
CA GLU A 55 -5.14 -14.16 -20.44
C GLU A 55 -5.63 -12.78 -19.99
N ASN A 56 -6.66 -12.74 -19.15
CA ASN A 56 -7.25 -11.49 -18.66
C ASN A 56 -6.28 -10.72 -17.76
N LEU A 57 -5.65 -11.39 -16.80
CA LEU A 57 -4.77 -10.72 -15.84
C LEU A 57 -3.45 -10.26 -16.47
N ARG A 58 -2.91 -11.01 -17.44
CA ARG A 58 -1.74 -10.54 -18.21
C ARG A 58 -2.10 -9.33 -19.08
N ALA A 59 -3.26 -9.32 -19.72
CA ALA A 59 -3.71 -8.15 -20.49
C ALA A 59 -3.88 -6.91 -19.59
N HIS A 60 -4.37 -7.10 -18.36
CA HIS A 60 -4.42 -6.07 -17.33
C HIS A 60 -3.03 -5.55 -16.96
N TRP A 61 -2.09 -6.44 -16.63
CA TRP A 61 -0.71 -6.09 -16.25
C TRP A 61 0.01 -5.26 -17.32
N GLU A 62 -0.28 -5.49 -18.61
CA GLU A 62 0.32 -4.73 -19.73
C GLU A 62 -0.33 -3.35 -19.96
N ARG A 63 -1.56 -3.11 -19.49
CA ARG A 63 -2.36 -1.92 -19.86
C ARG A 63 -2.67 -0.97 -18.71
N PHE A 64 -2.68 -1.48 -17.48
CA PHE A 64 -3.10 -0.69 -16.32
C PHE A 64 -2.00 0.28 -15.86
N ILE A 65 -0.78 -0.23 -15.71
CA ILE A 65 0.42 0.57 -15.43
C ILE A 65 1.45 0.30 -16.52
N THR A 66 1.97 1.38 -17.09
CA THR A 66 2.88 1.37 -18.24
C THR A 66 4.13 2.19 -17.96
N ARG A 67 5.10 2.12 -18.86
CA ARG A 67 6.30 2.96 -18.80
C ARG A 67 5.96 4.45 -18.79
N GLU A 68 4.95 4.84 -19.55
CA GLU A 68 4.50 6.24 -19.67
C GLU A 68 3.92 6.76 -18.35
N ASP A 69 3.37 5.89 -17.51
CA ASP A 69 2.89 6.25 -16.17
C ASP A 69 4.06 6.58 -15.24
N PHE A 70 5.15 5.79 -15.26
CA PHE A 70 6.38 6.10 -14.53
C PHE A 70 7.01 7.42 -15.01
N ALA A 71 7.03 7.65 -16.33
CA ALA A 71 7.51 8.89 -16.92
C ALA A 71 6.68 10.10 -16.46
N TRP A 72 5.35 9.95 -16.42
CA TRP A 72 4.44 11.00 -15.95
C TRP A 72 4.64 11.30 -14.46
N LEU A 73 4.76 10.26 -13.62
CA LEU A 73 5.02 10.41 -12.18
C LEU A 73 6.29 11.21 -11.92
N ALA A 74 7.42 10.80 -12.54
CA ALA A 74 8.67 11.54 -12.43
C ALA A 74 8.53 12.98 -12.98
N GLY A 75 7.79 13.16 -14.08
CA GLY A 75 7.54 14.47 -14.69
C GLY A 75 6.75 15.45 -13.81
N VAL A 76 5.88 14.95 -12.93
CA VAL A 76 5.17 15.76 -11.92
C VAL A 76 5.90 15.83 -10.59
N GLY A 77 7.12 15.28 -10.47
CA GLY A 77 7.97 15.39 -9.28
C GLY A 77 7.76 14.30 -8.21
N VAL A 78 6.92 13.29 -8.48
CA VAL A 78 6.89 12.08 -7.66
C VAL A 78 8.26 11.41 -7.73
N ASN A 79 8.77 10.95 -6.59
CA ASN A 79 10.12 10.38 -6.48
C ASN A 79 10.14 8.93 -5.95
N ALA A 80 8.96 8.36 -5.65
CA ALA A 80 8.82 7.02 -5.13
C ALA A 80 7.50 6.36 -5.55
N VAL A 81 7.50 5.03 -5.60
CA VAL A 81 6.31 4.20 -5.76
C VAL A 81 6.31 3.09 -4.71
N ARG A 82 5.13 2.77 -4.17
CA ARG A 82 4.89 1.59 -3.34
C ARG A 82 4.12 0.57 -4.17
N ILE A 83 4.59 -0.67 -4.20
CA ILE A 83 4.06 -1.72 -5.08
C ILE A 83 3.49 -2.86 -4.22
N PRO A 84 2.15 -2.95 -4.10
CA PRO A 84 1.45 -4.07 -3.48
C PRO A 84 1.71 -5.41 -4.18
N LEU A 85 2.02 -6.45 -3.43
CA LEU A 85 2.31 -7.80 -3.92
C LEU A 85 1.54 -8.87 -3.13
N GLY A 86 0.96 -9.84 -3.82
CA GLY A 86 0.41 -11.03 -3.19
C GLY A 86 1.47 -12.10 -2.92
N HIS A 87 1.25 -12.94 -1.90
CA HIS A 87 2.15 -14.04 -1.54
C HIS A 87 2.36 -15.08 -2.66
N TRP A 88 1.53 -15.03 -3.71
CA TRP A 88 1.60 -15.85 -4.92
C TRP A 88 2.54 -15.29 -6.00
N ILE A 89 3.19 -14.14 -5.78
CA ILE A 89 4.01 -13.43 -6.79
C ILE A 89 5.04 -14.32 -7.52
N PHE A 90 5.60 -15.30 -6.80
CA PHE A 90 6.59 -16.23 -7.34
C PHE A 90 6.02 -17.52 -7.95
N GLY A 91 4.70 -17.67 -7.96
CA GLY A 91 4.02 -18.91 -8.34
C GLY A 91 4.12 -20.03 -7.28
N PRO A 92 3.53 -21.20 -7.58
CA PRO A 92 3.52 -22.34 -6.65
C PRO A 92 4.93 -22.93 -6.40
N PRO A 93 5.13 -23.62 -5.26
CA PRO A 93 4.12 -23.94 -4.25
C PRO A 93 3.86 -22.79 -3.28
N TYR A 94 2.62 -22.72 -2.78
CA TYR A 94 2.19 -21.88 -1.66
C TYR A 94 1.10 -22.63 -0.88
N PRO A 95 0.85 -22.28 0.41
CA PRO A 95 -0.14 -22.96 1.24
C PRO A 95 -1.54 -22.94 0.62
N TYR A 96 -2.26 -24.07 0.70
CA TYR A 96 -3.63 -24.15 0.22
C TYR A 96 -4.63 -23.49 1.18
N HIS A 97 -5.70 -22.95 0.62
CA HIS A 97 -6.88 -22.47 1.34
C HIS A 97 -8.14 -22.94 0.61
N GLU A 98 -9.22 -23.26 1.34
CA GLU A 98 -10.45 -23.82 0.75
C GLU A 98 -11.12 -22.90 -0.29
N LYS A 99 -10.97 -21.58 -0.13
CA LYS A 99 -11.46 -20.55 -1.07
C LYS A 99 -10.81 -20.64 -2.46
N TYR A 100 -9.72 -21.38 -2.61
CA TYR A 100 -9.09 -21.64 -3.92
C TYR A 100 -9.92 -22.60 -4.78
N GLY A 101 -10.88 -23.29 -4.15
CA GLY A 101 -11.73 -24.26 -4.82
C GLY A 101 -10.96 -25.53 -5.20
N VAL A 102 -11.31 -26.09 -6.36
CA VAL A 102 -10.76 -27.36 -6.85
C VAL A 102 -9.32 -27.26 -7.36
N ASN A 103 -8.88 -26.06 -7.74
CA ASN A 103 -7.50 -25.83 -8.16
C ASN A 103 -6.69 -25.41 -6.93
N PRO A 104 -5.71 -26.20 -6.46
CA PRO A 104 -4.91 -25.83 -5.30
C PRO A 104 -4.01 -24.61 -5.55
N HIS A 105 -3.79 -24.25 -6.82
CA HIS A 105 -2.99 -23.11 -7.21
C HIS A 105 -3.72 -22.23 -8.26
N PRO A 106 -4.72 -21.43 -7.84
CA PRO A 106 -5.57 -20.68 -8.77
C PRO A 106 -4.90 -19.41 -9.32
N PHE A 107 -3.94 -18.82 -8.60
CA PHE A 107 -3.35 -17.54 -8.96
C PHE A 107 -2.55 -17.60 -10.26
N VAL A 108 -2.61 -16.51 -11.02
CA VAL A 108 -1.90 -16.39 -12.29
C VAL A 108 -0.40 -16.19 -12.06
N THR A 109 0.42 -16.94 -12.78
CA THR A 109 1.88 -16.81 -12.76
C THR A 109 2.38 -15.78 -13.78
N GLY A 110 3.52 -15.16 -13.47
CA GLY A 110 4.19 -14.16 -14.31
C GLY A 110 4.27 -12.76 -13.68
N GLY A 111 3.64 -12.53 -12.53
CA GLY A 111 3.69 -11.23 -11.84
C GLY A 111 5.12 -10.79 -11.49
N ILE A 112 6.03 -11.73 -11.22
CA ILE A 112 7.44 -11.42 -10.97
C ILE A 112 8.13 -10.77 -12.18
N ASP A 113 7.78 -11.17 -13.40
CA ASP A 113 8.34 -10.57 -14.61
C ASP A 113 7.85 -9.14 -14.78
N VAL A 114 6.59 -8.87 -14.42
CA VAL A 114 6.00 -7.52 -14.40
C VAL A 114 6.73 -6.63 -13.40
N LEU A 115 7.02 -7.15 -12.20
CA LEU A 115 7.79 -6.44 -11.18
C LEU A 115 9.22 -6.12 -11.64
N ASP A 116 9.88 -7.04 -12.35
CA ASP A 116 11.20 -6.76 -12.96
C ASP A 116 11.11 -5.62 -13.99
N ARG A 117 10.00 -5.52 -14.75
CA ARG A 117 9.81 -4.37 -15.67
C ARG A 117 9.61 -3.08 -14.90
N ALA A 118 8.86 -3.11 -13.80
CA ALA A 118 8.67 -1.96 -12.93
C ALA A 118 10.00 -1.41 -12.42
N PHE A 119 10.94 -2.27 -11.99
CA PHE A 119 12.29 -1.86 -11.58
C PHE A 119 13.11 -1.23 -12.72
N ARG A 120 12.95 -1.71 -13.96
CA ARG A 120 13.59 -1.07 -15.12
C ARG A 120 13.07 0.34 -15.35
N TRP A 121 11.74 0.54 -15.28
CA TRP A 121 11.15 1.88 -15.40
C TRP A 121 11.52 2.77 -14.21
N ALA A 122 11.51 2.23 -12.99
CA ALA A 122 11.95 2.93 -11.79
C ALA A 122 13.39 3.44 -11.94
N THR A 123 14.29 2.60 -12.46
CA THR A 123 15.69 2.96 -12.72
C THR A 123 15.80 4.02 -13.81
N GLU A 124 15.03 3.86 -14.90
CA GLU A 124 15.01 4.81 -16.02
C GLU A 124 14.58 6.21 -15.59
N PHE A 125 13.57 6.32 -14.71
CA PHE A 125 12.98 7.59 -14.30
C PHE A 125 13.40 8.06 -12.90
N GLY A 126 14.31 7.33 -12.24
CA GLY A 126 14.82 7.69 -10.91
C GLY A 126 13.79 7.59 -9.78
N LEU A 127 12.81 6.70 -9.89
CA LEU A 127 11.80 6.47 -8.86
C LEU A 127 12.27 5.42 -7.87
N ARG A 128 12.16 5.71 -6.57
CA ARG A 128 12.38 4.72 -5.50
C ARG A 128 11.23 3.72 -5.43
N VAL A 129 11.51 2.49 -5.03
CA VAL A 129 10.51 1.43 -4.91
C VAL A 129 10.47 0.92 -3.48
N ILE A 130 9.27 0.91 -2.89
CA ILE A 130 8.94 0.10 -1.72
C ILE A 130 8.14 -1.10 -2.20
N LEU A 131 8.64 -2.30 -1.92
CA LEU A 131 7.89 -3.53 -2.16
C LEU A 131 7.03 -3.82 -0.94
N ASP A 132 5.77 -4.15 -1.12
CA ASP A 132 4.83 -4.39 -0.02
C ASP A 132 4.20 -5.78 -0.12
N LEU A 133 4.35 -6.60 0.91
CA LEU A 133 3.58 -7.83 1.04
C LEU A 133 2.14 -7.50 1.44
N HIS A 134 1.33 -7.25 0.41
CA HIS A 134 -0.02 -6.72 0.54
C HIS A 134 -1.07 -7.77 0.88
N ALA A 135 -0.91 -8.98 0.34
CA ALA A 135 -1.82 -10.10 0.58
C ALA A 135 -1.04 -11.33 1.06
N ALA A 136 -1.27 -11.74 2.31
CA ALA A 136 -0.63 -12.90 2.93
C ALA A 136 -1.51 -14.17 2.81
N PRO A 137 -0.92 -15.38 2.85
CA PRO A 137 -1.70 -16.62 2.80
C PRO A 137 -2.66 -16.68 3.98
N GLY A 138 -3.92 -17.04 3.70
CA GLY A 138 -4.99 -17.06 4.71
C GLY A 138 -5.50 -15.67 5.12
N CYS A 139 -5.07 -14.60 4.46
CA CYS A 139 -5.48 -13.20 4.67
C CYS A 139 -5.24 -12.67 6.10
N GLN A 140 -4.58 -11.52 6.19
CA GLN A 140 -4.18 -10.91 7.46
C GLN A 140 -5.21 -9.94 8.04
N ASN A 141 -6.21 -9.54 7.25
CA ASN A 141 -7.12 -8.44 7.59
C ASN A 141 -8.61 -8.70 7.30
N GLY A 142 -8.95 -9.69 6.45
CA GLY A 142 -10.32 -9.98 6.07
C GLY A 142 -10.89 -9.06 4.99
N PHE A 143 -10.06 -8.19 4.42
CA PHE A 143 -10.44 -7.29 3.35
C PHE A 143 -10.15 -7.93 1.98
N ASP A 144 -10.78 -7.42 0.93
CA ASP A 144 -10.53 -7.86 -0.45
C ASP A 144 -9.07 -7.60 -0.86
N ASN A 145 -8.48 -6.49 -0.41
CA ASN A 145 -7.06 -6.14 -0.62
C ASN A 145 -6.07 -7.16 0.00
N GLY A 146 -6.48 -7.87 1.06
CA GLY A 146 -5.72 -8.97 1.67
C GLY A 146 -5.80 -10.28 0.87
N GLY A 147 -6.54 -10.27 -0.25
CA GLY A 147 -6.65 -11.34 -1.23
C GLY A 147 -7.83 -12.29 -1.01
N ILE A 148 -8.38 -12.38 0.21
CA ILE A 148 -9.54 -13.21 0.54
C ILE A 148 -10.45 -12.46 1.52
N MET A 149 -11.59 -11.99 1.04
CA MET A 149 -12.56 -11.26 1.85
C MET A 149 -13.19 -12.17 2.93
N ASP A 150 -13.45 -11.61 4.11
CA ASP A 150 -14.05 -12.26 5.29
C ASP A 150 -13.21 -13.40 5.92
N VAL A 151 -11.93 -13.53 5.54
CA VAL A 151 -11.01 -14.54 6.09
C VAL A 151 -9.88 -13.86 6.86
N VAL A 152 -9.61 -14.31 8.09
CA VAL A 152 -8.52 -13.78 8.91
C VAL A 152 -7.77 -14.94 9.58
N GLU A 153 -7.08 -15.73 8.78
CA GLU A 153 -6.42 -16.97 9.21
C GLU A 153 -4.90 -16.92 9.16
N TRP A 154 -4.30 -15.89 8.54
CA TRP A 154 -2.84 -15.77 8.38
C TRP A 154 -2.05 -16.06 9.67
N HIS A 155 -2.50 -15.48 10.78
CA HIS A 155 -1.83 -15.57 12.08
C HIS A 155 -2.08 -16.89 12.83
N THR A 156 -2.98 -17.75 12.32
CA THR A 156 -3.44 -18.97 13.00
C THR A 156 -2.64 -20.22 12.64
N ARG A 157 -1.84 -20.16 11.56
CA ARG A 157 -1.09 -21.31 11.04
C ARG A 157 0.37 -20.94 10.80
N GLU A 158 1.29 -21.70 11.38
CA GLU A 158 2.72 -21.47 11.21
C GLU A 158 3.16 -21.58 9.74
N GLU A 159 2.52 -22.44 8.93
CA GLU A 159 2.80 -22.52 7.49
C GLU A 159 2.51 -21.22 6.73
N TYR A 160 1.50 -20.45 7.16
CA TYR A 160 1.14 -19.17 6.54
C TYR A 160 2.19 -18.11 6.90
N LEU A 161 2.56 -18.04 8.17
CA LEU A 161 3.62 -17.14 8.63
C LEU A 161 4.97 -17.46 7.98
N ALA A 162 5.35 -18.74 7.93
CA ALA A 162 6.61 -19.18 7.32
C ALA A 162 6.65 -18.90 5.82
N HIS A 163 5.52 -19.08 5.10
CA HIS A 163 5.43 -18.72 3.69
C HIS A 163 5.60 -17.20 3.48
N SER A 164 4.95 -16.36 4.29
CA SER A 164 5.15 -14.90 4.24
C SER A 164 6.63 -14.51 4.43
N VAL A 165 7.31 -15.06 5.44
CA VAL A 165 8.74 -14.82 5.68
C VAL A 165 9.58 -15.28 4.48
N ALA A 166 9.26 -16.44 3.90
CA ALA A 166 9.97 -16.97 2.74
C ALA A 166 9.79 -16.09 1.49
N VAL A 167 8.58 -15.56 1.24
CA VAL A 167 8.34 -14.61 0.14
C VAL A 167 9.18 -13.35 0.31
N LEU A 168 9.21 -12.77 1.51
CA LEU A 168 10.01 -11.56 1.82
C LEU A 168 11.51 -11.80 1.61
N GLY A 169 12.02 -12.94 2.09
CA GLY A 169 13.41 -13.35 1.86
C GLY A 169 13.74 -13.50 0.37
N ARG A 170 12.83 -14.07 -0.43
CA ARG A 170 13.00 -14.21 -1.89
C ARG A 170 12.93 -12.87 -2.63
N LEU A 171 12.09 -11.93 -2.19
CA LEU A 171 12.07 -10.57 -2.72
C LEU A 171 13.39 -9.85 -2.42
N ALA A 172 13.88 -9.98 -1.18
CA ALA A 172 15.18 -9.44 -0.79
C ALA A 172 16.32 -10.06 -1.62
N GLU A 173 16.40 -11.39 -1.73
CA GLU A 173 17.40 -12.09 -2.54
C GLU A 173 17.35 -11.69 -4.02
N ARG A 174 16.15 -11.48 -4.59
CA ARG A 174 16.03 -11.11 -6.00
C ARG A 174 16.48 -9.67 -6.26
N TYR A 175 16.09 -8.74 -5.40
CA TYR A 175 16.21 -7.30 -5.65
C TYR A 175 17.27 -6.59 -4.80
N HIS A 176 18.07 -7.30 -3.99
CA HIS A 176 19.10 -6.67 -3.14
C HIS A 176 20.12 -5.84 -3.93
N ALA A 177 20.31 -6.14 -5.21
CA ALA A 177 21.23 -5.43 -6.10
C ALA A 177 20.57 -4.21 -6.79
N GLU A 178 19.24 -4.12 -6.83
CA GLU A 178 18.52 -3.04 -7.52
C GLU A 178 18.79 -1.69 -6.85
N PRO A 179 19.29 -0.69 -7.59
CA PRO A 179 19.64 0.61 -7.01
C PRO A 179 18.40 1.43 -6.60
N MET A 180 17.24 1.11 -7.17
CA MET A 180 15.98 1.79 -6.88
C MET A 180 15.18 1.15 -5.75
N LEU A 181 15.56 -0.03 -5.26
CA LEU A 181 14.94 -0.62 -4.08
C LEU A 181 15.25 0.24 -2.86
N TYR A 182 14.22 0.88 -2.30
CA TYR A 182 14.33 1.69 -1.08
C TYR A 182 14.02 0.87 0.17
N GLY A 183 12.97 0.05 0.12
CA GLY A 183 12.53 -0.72 1.26
C GLY A 183 11.65 -1.90 0.90
N ILE A 184 11.49 -2.80 1.87
CA ILE A 184 10.54 -3.92 1.81
C ILE A 184 9.64 -3.80 3.04
N GLU A 185 8.35 -3.64 2.79
CA GLU A 185 7.30 -3.69 3.80
C GLU A 185 6.87 -5.12 4.07
N LEU A 186 6.91 -5.48 5.35
CA LEU A 186 6.83 -6.87 5.77
C LEU A 186 5.41 -7.44 5.69
N LEU A 187 4.39 -6.61 5.93
CA LEU A 187 2.98 -7.00 5.87
C LEU A 187 2.08 -5.77 5.90
N ASN A 188 1.21 -5.64 4.91
CA ASN A 188 0.19 -4.60 4.86
C ASN A 188 -0.95 -4.86 5.86
N GLU A 189 -1.34 -3.84 6.62
CA GLU A 189 -2.62 -3.76 7.35
C GLU A 189 -3.03 -5.00 8.18
N PRO A 190 -2.16 -5.67 8.97
CA PRO A 190 -2.61 -6.77 9.82
C PRO A 190 -3.71 -6.30 10.78
N ARG A 191 -4.83 -7.05 10.85
CA ARG A 191 -6.03 -6.62 11.60
C ARG A 191 -5.69 -6.25 13.05
N TRP A 192 -6.41 -5.26 13.57
CA TRP A 192 -6.22 -4.73 14.93
C TRP A 192 -6.33 -5.78 16.05
N ASP A 193 -7.00 -6.91 15.82
CA ASP A 193 -7.18 -7.98 16.81
C ASP A 193 -6.22 -9.17 16.68
N VAL A 194 -5.32 -9.16 15.69
CA VAL A 194 -4.17 -10.08 15.67
C VAL A 194 -3.32 -9.83 16.93
N PRO A 195 -2.86 -10.85 17.67
CA PRO A 195 -2.08 -10.59 18.87
C PRO A 195 -0.78 -9.81 18.58
N THR A 196 -0.58 -8.66 19.24
CA THR A 196 0.58 -7.76 18.99
C THR A 196 1.92 -8.48 19.17
N ASP A 197 2.05 -9.37 20.16
CA ASP A 197 3.29 -10.13 20.37
C ASP A 197 3.58 -11.14 19.26
N LEU A 198 2.53 -11.75 18.69
CA LEU A 198 2.67 -12.62 17.52
C LEU A 198 3.13 -11.81 16.31
N LEU A 199 2.53 -10.64 16.09
CA LEU A 199 2.90 -9.75 14.99
C LEU A 199 4.36 -9.26 15.11
N LYS A 200 4.79 -8.84 16.30
CA LYS A 200 6.19 -8.50 16.58
C LYS A 200 7.13 -9.67 16.31
N GLY A 201 6.76 -10.89 16.75
CA GLY A 201 7.52 -12.10 16.47
C GLY A 201 7.67 -12.39 14.98
N PHE A 202 6.60 -12.19 14.21
CA PHE A 202 6.66 -12.27 12.74
C PHE A 202 7.60 -11.23 12.14
N TYR A 203 7.47 -9.96 12.53
CA TYR A 203 8.32 -8.88 12.01
C TYR A 203 9.81 -9.09 12.28
N LEU A 204 10.18 -9.66 13.43
CA LEU A 204 11.58 -10.02 13.72
C LEU A 204 12.12 -11.10 12.76
N ARG A 205 11.35 -12.17 12.52
CA ARG A 205 11.75 -13.22 11.56
C ARG A 205 11.87 -12.69 10.14
N ALA A 206 10.93 -11.84 9.75
CA ALA A 206 10.90 -11.22 8.44
C ALA A 206 12.05 -10.18 8.27
N TYR A 207 12.39 -9.44 9.33
CA TYR A 207 13.59 -8.59 9.37
C TYR A 207 14.86 -9.39 9.08
N ASP A 208 15.04 -10.53 9.77
CA ASP A 208 16.21 -11.39 9.58
C ASP A 208 16.26 -11.94 8.14
N ALA A 209 15.12 -12.35 7.59
CA ALA A 209 15.03 -12.85 6.21
C ALA A 209 15.41 -11.77 5.18
N VAL A 210 15.00 -10.52 5.38
CA VAL A 210 15.42 -9.40 4.52
C VAL A 210 16.91 -9.10 4.71
N ARG A 211 17.39 -9.04 5.96
CA ARG A 211 18.79 -8.70 6.28
C ARG A 211 19.79 -9.75 5.84
N ALA A 212 19.37 -11.00 5.60
CA ALA A 212 20.20 -12.04 5.00
C ALA A 212 20.78 -11.63 3.63
N PHE A 213 20.08 -10.76 2.89
CA PHE A 213 20.49 -10.31 1.55
C PHE A 213 20.68 -8.79 1.45
N CYS A 214 19.91 -8.02 2.22
CA CYS A 214 19.82 -6.58 2.11
C CYS A 214 20.43 -5.87 3.32
N PRO A 215 21.64 -5.29 3.20
CA PRO A 215 22.29 -4.58 4.30
C PRO A 215 21.53 -3.29 4.66
N PRO A 216 21.55 -2.88 5.94
CA PRO A 216 20.77 -1.74 6.43
C PRO A 216 21.17 -0.40 5.79
N GLU A 217 22.38 -0.26 5.25
CA GLU A 217 22.81 0.96 4.55
C GLU A 217 22.13 1.15 3.19
N ARG A 218 21.47 0.11 2.66
CA ARG A 218 20.86 0.11 1.33
C ARG A 218 19.33 0.05 1.35
N VAL A 219 18.76 -0.86 2.15
CA VAL A 219 17.34 -1.19 2.08
C VAL A 219 16.70 -1.09 3.47
N ALA A 220 15.67 -0.26 3.56
CA ALA A 220 14.83 -0.15 4.75
C ALA A 220 13.96 -1.39 4.93
N VAL A 221 13.74 -1.79 6.18
CA VAL A 221 12.66 -2.71 6.53
C VAL A 221 11.50 -1.88 7.04
N VAL A 222 10.33 -2.02 6.42
CA VAL A 222 9.13 -1.25 6.75
C VAL A 222 8.12 -2.16 7.44
N PHE A 223 7.49 -1.72 8.53
CA PHE A 223 6.41 -2.48 9.16
C PHE A 223 5.21 -1.59 9.47
N HIS A 224 4.02 -2.08 9.15
CA HIS A 224 2.76 -1.40 9.36
C HIS A 224 2.33 -1.41 10.83
N ASP A 225 1.66 -0.34 11.29
CA ASP A 225 1.14 -0.16 12.65
C ASP A 225 0.11 -1.23 13.06
N GLY A 226 -0.55 -1.82 12.07
CA GLY A 226 -1.63 -2.79 12.23
C GLY A 226 -2.85 -2.19 12.93
N PHE A 227 -3.10 -0.89 12.70
CA PHE A 227 -4.17 -0.10 13.32
C PHE A 227 -4.09 -0.05 14.85
N ARG A 228 -2.86 -0.14 15.38
CA ARG A 228 -2.57 0.00 16.82
C ARG A 228 -1.93 1.35 17.09
N SER A 229 -2.02 1.79 18.33
CA SER A 229 -1.25 2.95 18.77
C SER A 229 0.25 2.66 18.61
N HIS A 230 1.03 3.63 18.13
CA HIS A 230 2.49 3.55 18.07
C HIS A 230 3.12 3.22 19.44
N LYS A 231 2.42 3.53 20.53
CA LYS A 231 2.81 3.21 21.90
C LYS A 231 2.97 1.71 22.16
N GLU A 232 2.31 0.86 21.39
CA GLU A 232 2.50 -0.59 21.48
C GLU A 232 3.86 -1.03 20.94
N TYR A 233 4.55 -0.20 20.15
CA TYR A 233 5.85 -0.51 19.53
C TYR A 233 7.03 0.23 20.18
N LEU A 234 6.85 0.87 21.34
CA LEU A 234 7.96 1.54 22.03
C LEU A 234 9.09 0.55 22.36
N GLY A 235 10.32 0.91 21.98
CA GLY A 235 11.51 0.05 22.14
C GLY A 235 11.59 -1.12 21.17
N PHE A 236 10.60 -1.31 20.29
CA PHE A 236 10.62 -2.35 19.26
C PHE A 236 11.55 -1.97 18.10
N MET A 237 12.30 -2.95 17.59
CA MET A 237 13.19 -2.83 16.43
C MET A 237 14.12 -1.59 16.44
N GLN A 238 14.79 -1.37 17.56
CA GLN A 238 15.72 -0.25 17.76
C GLN A 238 17.19 -0.61 17.45
N ALA A 239 17.97 0.41 17.11
CA ALA A 239 19.43 0.32 16.98
C ALA A 239 20.10 0.06 18.35
N PRO A 240 21.26 -0.61 18.40
CA PRO A 240 22.05 -1.11 17.27
C PRO A 240 21.59 -2.46 16.72
N LEU A 241 20.65 -3.15 17.38
CA LEU A 241 20.22 -4.51 17.04
C LEU A 241 19.44 -4.55 15.72
N HIS A 242 18.53 -3.59 15.52
CA HIS A 242 17.76 -3.46 14.29
C HIS A 242 18.01 -2.07 13.72
N GLN A 243 18.59 -2.03 12.52
CA GLN A 243 18.96 -0.81 11.81
C GLN A 243 18.12 -0.63 10.54
N ASN A 244 17.97 0.64 10.15
CA ASN A 244 17.17 1.09 9.00
C ASN A 244 15.78 0.45 8.96
N VAL A 245 15.00 0.74 10.01
CA VAL A 245 13.63 0.28 10.19
C VAL A 245 12.72 1.50 10.10
N VAL A 246 11.64 1.38 9.32
CA VAL A 246 10.65 2.44 9.10
C VAL A 246 9.28 1.96 9.57
N PHE A 247 8.57 2.82 10.27
CA PHE A 247 7.20 2.60 10.71
C PHE A 247 6.21 3.11 9.66
N ASP A 248 5.25 2.28 9.25
CA ASP A 248 4.20 2.69 8.32
C ASP A 248 2.87 2.87 9.03
N ILE A 249 2.18 3.95 8.68
CA ILE A 249 0.84 4.28 9.13
C ILE A 249 -0.08 4.62 7.94
N HIS A 250 -1.32 4.17 8.01
CA HIS A 250 -2.35 4.50 7.02
C HIS A 250 -3.37 5.47 7.60
N ARG A 251 -3.74 6.51 6.85
CA ARG A 251 -4.61 7.58 7.37
C ARG A 251 -5.73 7.90 6.37
N TYR A 252 -6.93 7.53 6.77
CA TYR A 252 -8.18 7.78 6.06
C TYR A 252 -9.22 8.37 7.01
N GLN A 253 -10.19 9.11 6.47
CA GLN A 253 -11.29 9.72 7.23
C GLN A 253 -12.63 9.33 6.59
N CYS A 254 -12.79 8.06 6.25
CA CYS A 254 -13.97 7.57 5.53
C CYS A 254 -14.44 6.18 5.94
N PHE A 255 -13.82 5.56 6.95
CA PHE A 255 -14.12 4.18 7.37
C PHE A 255 -14.68 4.08 8.79
N SER A 256 -14.73 5.19 9.54
CA SER A 256 -15.34 5.23 10.87
C SER A 256 -16.60 6.08 10.87
N ARG A 257 -17.54 5.77 11.76
CA ARG A 257 -18.76 6.57 11.91
C ARG A 257 -18.45 8.01 12.32
N GLU A 258 -17.46 8.19 13.19
CA GLU A 258 -17.00 9.52 13.60
C GLU A 258 -16.55 10.34 12.39
N ASP A 259 -15.78 9.74 11.48
CA ASP A 259 -15.36 10.43 10.27
C ASP A 259 -16.50 10.71 9.30
N LEU A 260 -17.44 9.78 9.18
CA LEU A 260 -18.57 9.92 8.27
C LEU A 260 -19.55 11.02 8.65
N ASP A 261 -19.60 11.38 9.94
CA ASP A 261 -20.44 12.45 10.48
C ASP A 261 -19.71 13.81 10.58
N MET A 262 -18.46 13.90 10.08
CA MET A 262 -17.71 15.17 10.07
C MET A 262 -18.05 16.05 8.86
N ASP A 263 -18.11 17.36 9.11
CA ASP A 263 -18.09 18.35 8.04
C ASP A 263 -16.65 18.56 7.50
N ILE A 264 -16.51 19.28 6.39
CA ILE A 264 -15.18 19.55 5.80
C ILE A 264 -14.23 20.23 6.79
N PHE A 265 -14.72 21.09 7.69
CA PHE A 265 -13.86 21.80 8.63
C PHE A 265 -13.34 20.87 9.74
N GLY A 266 -14.15 19.89 10.14
CA GLY A 266 -13.75 18.78 11.00
C GLY A 266 -12.61 17.97 10.38
N HIS A 267 -12.77 17.56 9.13
CA HIS A 267 -11.73 16.85 8.39
C HIS A 267 -10.42 17.65 8.28
N LEU A 268 -10.51 18.94 7.97
CA LEU A 268 -9.33 19.83 7.89
C LEU A 268 -8.62 19.96 9.24
N ARG A 269 -9.37 20.10 10.34
CA ARG A 269 -8.80 20.15 11.69
C ARG A 269 -8.12 18.83 12.04
N LYS A 270 -8.79 17.70 11.83
CA LYS A 270 -8.23 16.38 12.13
C LYS A 270 -6.95 16.13 11.33
N ALA A 271 -6.98 16.38 10.02
CA ALA A 271 -5.82 16.18 9.14
C ALA A 271 -4.65 17.13 9.45
N GLY A 272 -4.92 18.44 9.63
CA GLY A 272 -3.86 19.45 9.80
C GLY A 272 -3.36 19.64 11.22
N VAL A 273 -4.16 19.29 12.24
CA VAL A 273 -3.84 19.56 13.65
C VAL A 273 -3.64 18.27 14.43
N GLU A 274 -4.65 17.40 14.46
CA GLU A 274 -4.62 16.19 15.29
C GLU A 274 -3.58 15.19 14.78
N TRP A 275 -3.59 14.87 13.48
CA TRP A 275 -2.56 14.04 12.87
C TRP A 275 -1.19 14.71 12.80
N GLY A 276 -1.15 16.04 12.73
CA GLY A 276 0.11 16.78 12.86
C GLY A 276 0.74 16.61 14.24
N GLN A 277 -0.07 16.51 15.30
CA GLN A 277 0.40 16.21 16.64
C GLN A 277 0.81 14.74 16.77
N GLU A 278 0.01 13.82 16.24
CA GLU A 278 0.35 12.39 16.19
C GLU A 278 1.71 12.16 15.53
N ALA A 279 1.99 12.82 14.40
CA ALA A 279 3.28 12.70 13.72
C ALA A 279 4.48 13.07 14.62
N ARG A 280 4.34 14.17 15.36
CA ARG A 280 5.35 14.63 16.32
C ARG A 280 5.49 13.68 17.50
N ASP A 281 4.39 13.12 17.98
CA ASP A 281 4.39 12.15 19.09
C ASP A 281 5.06 10.83 18.66
N ILE A 282 4.78 10.33 17.45
CA ILE A 282 5.45 9.16 16.87
C ILE A 282 6.96 9.40 16.80
N GLU A 283 7.40 10.51 16.21
CA GLU A 283 8.83 10.84 16.11
C GLU A 283 9.48 10.97 17.50
N ALA A 284 8.79 11.63 18.44
CA ALA A 284 9.29 11.88 19.78
C ALA A 284 9.36 10.60 20.64
N GLU A 285 8.42 9.68 20.50
CA GLU A 285 8.28 8.52 21.38
C GLU A 285 8.88 7.25 20.77
N LEU A 286 8.54 6.94 19.51
CA LEU A 286 8.90 5.67 18.86
C LEU A 286 10.40 5.61 18.49
N LYS A 287 11.00 6.78 18.23
CA LYS A 287 12.41 6.92 17.81
C LYS A 287 12.76 6.15 16.52
N LEU A 288 11.75 5.83 15.71
CA LEU A 288 11.90 5.30 14.37
C LEU A 288 11.42 6.34 13.34
N PRO A 289 12.04 6.43 12.16
CA PRO A 289 11.44 7.14 11.04
C PRO A 289 10.07 6.53 10.71
N ALA A 290 9.09 7.38 10.40
CA ALA A 290 7.78 6.95 9.95
C ALA A 290 7.46 7.46 8.55
N ILE A 291 6.58 6.77 7.84
CA ILE A 291 5.93 7.20 6.59
C ILE A 291 4.41 7.10 6.75
N CYS A 292 3.68 7.89 5.96
CA CYS A 292 2.26 7.63 5.72
C CYS A 292 2.12 6.84 4.40
N GLY A 293 2.14 5.51 4.49
CA GLY A 293 2.13 4.59 3.35
C GLY A 293 0.85 4.59 2.55
N GLU A 294 -0.25 5.06 3.15
CA GLU A 294 -1.52 5.23 2.45
C GLU A 294 -2.36 6.39 2.99
N TRP A 295 -2.88 7.19 2.06
CA TRP A 295 -3.86 8.26 2.26
C TRP A 295 -4.54 8.62 0.93
N SER A 296 -5.72 9.24 0.97
CA SER A 296 -6.43 9.66 -0.25
C SER A 296 -7.24 10.94 -0.04
N LEU A 297 -7.96 11.38 -1.08
CA LEU A 297 -9.00 12.41 -0.94
C LEU A 297 -10.39 11.80 -0.79
N GLY A 298 -10.47 10.49 -0.52
CA GLY A 298 -11.69 9.70 -0.42
C GLY A 298 -12.68 10.17 0.62
N LEU A 299 -13.46 11.20 0.28
CA LEU A 299 -14.58 11.71 1.05
C LEU A 299 -15.83 11.69 0.17
N ASN A 300 -16.09 10.64 -0.62
CA ASN A 300 -17.39 10.49 -1.32
C ASN A 300 -18.18 9.27 -0.81
N LEU A 301 -19.47 9.48 -0.52
CA LEU A 301 -20.41 8.48 0.01
C LEU A 301 -20.62 7.28 -0.92
N GLU A 302 -20.51 7.43 -2.24
CA GLU A 302 -20.74 6.30 -3.16
C GLU A 302 -19.65 5.21 -3.06
N VAL A 303 -18.43 5.60 -2.67
CA VAL A 303 -17.33 4.66 -2.43
C VAL A 303 -17.40 4.11 -1.00
N VAL A 304 -17.84 4.93 -0.04
CA VAL A 304 -17.95 4.51 1.36
C VAL A 304 -19.19 3.66 1.63
N SER A 305 -20.27 3.83 0.87
CA SER A 305 -21.51 3.04 1.00
C SER A 305 -21.33 1.58 0.60
N LEU A 306 -20.21 1.22 -0.03
CA LEU A 306 -19.76 -0.17 -0.15
C LEU A 306 -19.50 -0.81 1.23
N TRP A 307 -19.28 0.00 2.27
CA TRP A 307 -18.79 -0.42 3.59
C TRP A 307 -19.64 0.10 4.77
N ALA A 308 -20.67 0.94 4.57
CA ALA A 308 -21.50 1.49 5.65
C ALA A 308 -22.97 1.78 5.25
N GLU A 309 -23.93 1.42 6.12
CA GLU A 309 -25.38 1.67 5.96
C GLU A 309 -25.92 2.83 6.85
N GLY A 310 -26.75 3.73 6.31
CA GLY A 310 -27.53 4.73 7.09
C GLY A 310 -27.56 6.16 6.52
N PRO A 311 -28.27 7.12 7.16
CA PRO A 311 -28.15 8.54 6.86
C PRO A 311 -26.93 9.17 7.57
N TYR A 312 -26.26 10.12 6.90
CA TYR A 312 -25.03 10.77 7.37
C TYR A 312 -25.10 12.30 7.14
N ASP A 313 -24.44 13.08 7.99
CA ASP A 313 -24.22 14.53 7.79
C ASP A 313 -22.82 14.71 7.21
N TYR A 314 -22.73 14.91 5.89
CA TYR A 314 -21.50 14.67 5.16
C TYR A 314 -20.71 15.94 4.85
N ALA A 315 -19.38 15.82 4.89
CA ALA A 315 -18.42 16.84 4.51
C ALA A 315 -18.74 17.60 3.22
N LEU A 316 -19.34 16.92 2.24
CA LEU A 316 -19.64 17.47 0.91
C LEU A 316 -21.15 17.60 0.63
N THR A 317 -22.03 17.23 1.57
CA THR A 317 -23.47 17.32 1.37
C THR A 317 -23.88 18.78 1.18
N ASN A 318 -24.75 19.04 0.21
CA ASN A 318 -25.22 20.38 -0.19
C ASN A 318 -24.14 21.31 -0.77
N MET A 319 -22.95 20.82 -1.10
CA MET A 319 -21.94 21.61 -1.81
C MET A 319 -22.16 21.61 -3.32
N GLY A 320 -22.09 22.79 -3.94
CA GLY A 320 -21.94 22.89 -5.40
C GLY A 320 -20.53 22.46 -5.84
N ASP A 321 -20.32 22.23 -7.14
CA ASP A 321 -19.05 21.72 -7.68
C ASP A 321 -17.84 22.57 -7.29
N PHE A 322 -17.97 23.90 -7.32
CA PHE A 322 -16.90 24.80 -6.88
C PHE A 322 -16.52 24.59 -5.40
N GLN A 323 -17.50 24.45 -4.51
CA GLN A 323 -17.24 24.23 -3.08
C GLN A 323 -16.59 22.87 -2.84
N ARG A 324 -17.02 21.85 -3.59
CA ARG A 324 -16.46 20.50 -3.54
C ARG A 324 -14.99 20.47 -3.96
N ASP A 325 -14.67 21.10 -5.10
CA ASP A 325 -13.30 21.19 -5.61
C ASP A 325 -12.38 21.95 -4.64
N VAL A 326 -12.86 23.05 -4.08
CA VAL A 326 -12.11 23.82 -3.06
C VAL A 326 -11.91 23.00 -1.79
N SER A 327 -12.91 22.22 -1.39
CA SER A 327 -12.84 21.34 -0.22
C SER A 327 -11.78 20.24 -0.39
N TYR A 328 -11.75 19.56 -1.54
CA TYR A 328 -10.70 18.58 -1.86
C TYR A 328 -9.30 19.20 -1.91
N ARG A 329 -9.17 20.42 -2.47
CA ARG A 329 -7.90 21.17 -2.45
C ARG A 329 -7.43 21.46 -1.03
N ALA A 330 -8.33 21.97 -0.19
CA ALA A 330 -8.01 22.27 1.20
C ALA A 330 -7.63 21.00 1.97
N TYR A 331 -8.38 19.91 1.77
CA TYR A 331 -8.13 18.63 2.44
C TYR A 331 -6.82 18.00 2.01
N GLY A 332 -6.53 17.98 0.71
CA GLY A 332 -5.23 17.53 0.20
C GLY A 332 -4.06 18.37 0.70
N ALA A 333 -4.21 19.70 0.76
CA ALA A 333 -3.18 20.57 1.31
C ALA A 333 -2.93 20.34 2.81
N ALA A 334 -3.98 20.19 3.61
CA ALA A 334 -3.86 19.90 5.04
C ALA A 334 -3.14 18.57 5.29
N GLN A 335 -3.50 17.53 4.55
CA GLN A 335 -2.85 16.22 4.60
C GLN A 335 -1.37 16.29 4.19
N LEU A 336 -1.05 16.92 3.05
CA LEU A 336 0.33 17.06 2.58
C LEU A 336 1.21 17.81 3.59
N LEU A 337 0.72 18.91 4.18
CA LEU A 337 1.45 19.65 5.21
C LEU A 337 1.77 18.77 6.43
N THR A 338 0.82 17.92 6.84
CA THR A 338 1.02 16.96 7.93
C THR A 338 1.98 15.85 7.56
N TYR A 339 1.82 15.24 6.38
CA TYR A 339 2.62 14.08 6.01
C TYR A 339 4.07 14.43 5.60
N GLU A 340 4.36 15.70 5.29
CA GLU A 340 5.74 16.19 5.17
C GLU A 340 6.48 16.26 6.53
N LEU A 341 5.79 16.07 7.67
CA LEU A 341 6.45 15.84 8.96
C LEU A 341 7.08 14.43 9.05
N TYR A 342 6.59 13.49 8.25
CA TYR A 342 7.14 12.14 8.14
C TYR A 342 8.30 12.08 7.13
N ARG A 343 8.98 10.93 7.07
CA ARG A 343 10.01 10.66 6.04
C ARG A 343 9.43 10.55 4.65
N GLY A 344 8.11 10.44 4.53
CA GLY A 344 7.42 10.49 3.27
C GLY A 344 5.98 10.02 3.38
N TRP A 345 5.32 10.05 2.23
CA TRP A 345 3.93 9.67 2.06
C TRP A 345 3.68 9.03 0.71
N PHE A 346 2.65 8.19 0.63
CA PHE A 346 2.27 7.49 -0.58
C PHE A 346 0.75 7.60 -0.78
N PHE A 347 0.34 8.32 -1.83
CA PHE A 347 -1.08 8.48 -2.13
C PHE A 347 -1.67 7.13 -2.59
N TRP A 348 -2.78 6.73 -1.99
CA TRP A 348 -3.58 5.58 -2.40
C TRP A 348 -4.74 6.04 -3.30
N SER A 349 -4.69 5.79 -4.62
CA SER A 349 -3.66 5.11 -5.40
C SER A 349 -3.34 5.91 -6.68
N TYR A 350 -2.38 5.46 -7.49
CA TYR A 350 -2.02 6.13 -8.74
C TYR A 350 -3.22 6.28 -9.68
N ARG A 351 -4.00 5.22 -9.85
CA ARG A 351 -5.07 5.12 -10.84
C ARG A 351 -6.20 4.21 -10.36
N THR A 352 -7.43 4.62 -10.64
CA THR A 352 -8.65 3.81 -10.54
C THR A 352 -9.49 4.02 -11.81
N GLU A 353 -10.46 3.15 -12.08
CA GLU A 353 -11.35 3.30 -13.25
C GLU A 353 -12.47 4.31 -13.02
N THR A 354 -13.03 4.38 -11.80
CA THR A 354 -14.30 5.06 -11.54
C THR A 354 -14.32 5.98 -10.31
N THR A 355 -13.21 6.11 -9.57
CA THR A 355 -13.17 6.81 -8.26
C THR A 355 -12.10 7.91 -8.23
N PRO A 356 -12.39 9.11 -8.78
CA PRO A 356 -11.39 10.16 -9.00
C PRO A 356 -10.62 10.60 -7.74
N GLU A 357 -11.28 10.65 -6.58
CA GLU A 357 -10.69 11.06 -5.30
C GLU A 357 -9.70 10.05 -4.71
N TRP A 358 -9.70 8.84 -5.26
CA TRP A 358 -8.74 7.76 -5.00
C TRP A 358 -7.74 7.57 -6.16
N CYS A 359 -7.80 8.44 -7.18
CA CYS A 359 -6.94 8.39 -8.35
C CYS A 359 -6.03 9.62 -8.37
N PHE A 360 -4.78 9.45 -7.94
CA PHE A 360 -3.78 10.51 -7.88
C PHE A 360 -3.71 11.32 -9.19
N ARG A 361 -3.72 10.62 -10.33
CA ARG A 361 -3.66 11.26 -11.64
C ARG A 361 -4.85 12.17 -11.91
N GLU A 362 -6.05 11.77 -11.53
CA GLU A 362 -7.25 12.60 -11.66
C GLU A 362 -7.27 13.74 -10.63
N CYS A 363 -6.84 13.50 -9.40
CA CYS A 363 -6.67 14.54 -8.38
C CYS A 363 -5.73 15.66 -8.86
N VAL A 364 -4.60 15.31 -9.51
CA VAL A 364 -3.68 16.30 -10.09
C VAL A 364 -4.31 17.02 -11.28
N LYS A 365 -4.96 16.29 -12.22
CA LYS A 365 -5.62 16.89 -13.40
C LYS A 365 -6.74 17.86 -13.04
N ARG A 366 -7.53 17.55 -12.02
CA ARG A 366 -8.62 18.40 -11.48
C ARG A 366 -8.08 19.58 -10.66
N GLY A 367 -6.77 19.56 -10.37
CA GLY A 367 -6.11 20.53 -9.52
C GLY A 367 -6.54 20.43 -8.06
N TRP A 368 -7.03 19.28 -7.61
CA TRP A 368 -7.25 19.00 -6.19
C TRP A 368 -5.92 18.81 -5.45
N LEU A 369 -4.95 18.20 -6.13
CA LEU A 369 -3.56 18.12 -5.70
C LEU A 369 -2.66 19.05 -6.52
N PRO A 370 -1.47 19.43 -6.01
CA PRO A 370 -0.53 20.26 -6.74
C PRO A 370 -0.12 19.66 -8.09
N PRO A 371 0.22 20.49 -9.11
CA PRO A 371 0.71 20.00 -10.39
C PRO A 371 2.18 19.56 -10.36
N ARG A 372 2.90 19.82 -9.25
CA ARG A 372 4.29 19.42 -9.02
C ARG A 372 4.53 19.09 -7.56
N PHE A 373 5.33 18.05 -7.33
CA PHE A 373 5.71 17.52 -6.03
C PHE A 373 7.21 17.58 -5.80
#